data_AF-A0A2Z7BB07-F1
#
_entry.id   AF-A0A2Z7BB07-F1
#
_cell.length_a   1.000
_cell.length_b   1.000
_cell.length_c   1.000
_cell.angle_alpha   90.00
_cell.angle_beta   90.00
_cell.angle_gamma   90.00
#
_symmetry.space_group_name_H-M   'P 1'
#
loop_
_entity.id
_entity.type
_entity.pdbx_description
1 polymer ?
#
loop_
_entity_poly.entity_id
_entity_poly.type
_entity_poly.pdbx_seq_one_letter_code
_entity_poly.pdbx_strand_id
1 'polypeptide(L)'
;MYSVYCSIKTAKELWNSLENKYKTEDAGVKKFIVGKFLDYKMVGAKSVMSQVQEIQIIIHDLLTEVMEINEQFQVAEIIEKFPPMWRDFKNYLKYKRKALKLEELIVRLHIEEDSRTFDSKAY
;
A
#
# COMPACT_ATOMS: atom_id res chain seq x y z
N MET A 1 25.59 -46.80 1.01
CA MET A 1 24.24 -46.50 1.52
C MET A 1 24.11 -44.99 1.66
N TYR A 2 23.03 -44.45 1.13
CA TYR A 2 22.72 -43.02 0.98
C TYR A 2 22.70 -42.27 2.31
N SER A 3 23.26 -41.05 2.35
CA SER A 3 22.45 -39.89 2.74
C SER A 3 23.09 -38.64 2.13
N VAL A 4 22.54 -38.27 0.97
CA VAL A 4 22.83 -37.04 0.25
C VAL A 4 22.73 -35.87 1.21
N TYR A 5 23.88 -35.23 1.43
CA TYR A 5 24.08 -34.03 2.21
C TYR A 5 23.06 -32.98 1.76
N CYS A 6 22.14 -32.60 2.65
CA CYS A 6 21.19 -31.53 2.38
C CYS A 6 22.03 -30.26 2.13
N SER A 7 22.07 -29.80 0.89
CA SER A 7 22.93 -28.70 0.41
C SER A 7 22.51 -27.32 0.94
N ILE A 8 21.60 -27.27 1.91
CA ILE A 8 20.96 -26.06 2.39
C ILE A 8 21.42 -25.83 3.85
N LYS A 9 22.17 -24.76 4.06
CA LYS A 9 22.94 -24.52 5.30
C LYS A 9 22.11 -23.91 6.42
N THR A 10 20.95 -23.35 6.11
CA THR A 10 20.08 -22.73 7.12
C THR A 10 18.59 -23.02 6.90
N ALA A 11 17.83 -23.07 8.00
CA ALA A 11 16.38 -23.22 7.96
C ALA A 11 15.69 -22.11 7.14
N LYS A 12 16.28 -20.91 7.11
CA LYS A 12 15.80 -19.77 6.30
C LYS A 12 15.94 -20.02 4.80
N GLU A 13 17.07 -20.57 4.36
CA GLU A 13 17.26 -20.94 2.95
C GLU A 13 16.37 -22.11 2.55
N LEU A 14 16.14 -23.06 3.47
CA LEU A 14 15.22 -24.18 3.25
C LEU A 14 13.78 -23.66 3.11
N TRP A 15 13.37 -22.75 4.00
CA TRP A 15 12.06 -22.11 3.97
C TRP A 15 11.86 -21.29 2.70
N ASN A 16 12.83 -20.46 2.32
CA ASN A 16 12.76 -19.69 1.07
C ASN A 16 12.74 -20.60 -0.18
N SER A 17 13.45 -21.72 -0.16
CA SER A 17 13.46 -22.70 -1.25
C SER A 17 12.12 -23.44 -1.38
N LEU A 18 11.52 -23.82 -0.24
CA LEU A 18 10.16 -24.36 -0.20
C LEU A 18 9.13 -23.33 -0.66
N GLU A 19 9.22 -22.10 -0.16
CA GLU A 19 8.33 -21.01 -0.53
C GLU A 19 8.40 -20.72 -2.02
N ASN A 20 9.59 -20.65 -2.63
CA ASN A 20 9.74 -20.52 -4.09
C ASN A 20 9.26 -21.74 -4.88
N LYS A 21 9.41 -22.96 -4.34
CA LYS A 21 9.04 -24.19 -5.05
C LYS A 21 7.53 -24.46 -5.04
N TYR A 22 6.81 -23.92 -4.06
CA TYR A 22 5.37 -24.13 -3.88
C TYR A 22 4.52 -22.86 -4.02
N LYS A 23 5.12 -21.65 -4.02
CA LYS A 23 4.44 -20.46 -4.53
C LYS A 23 4.27 -20.64 -6.02
N THR A 24 3.03 -20.95 -6.41
CA THR A 24 2.61 -20.83 -7.79
C THR A 24 2.58 -19.35 -8.07
N GLU A 25 3.62 -18.81 -8.73
CA GLU A 25 3.63 -17.47 -9.29
C GLU A 25 2.63 -17.45 -10.44
N ASP A 26 1.35 -17.49 -10.07
CA ASP A 26 0.25 -17.57 -11.01
C ASP A 26 0.05 -16.16 -11.59
N ALA A 27 0.16 -16.03 -12.91
CA ALA A 27 -0.09 -14.77 -13.59
C ALA A 27 -1.48 -14.18 -13.26
N GLY A 28 -2.44 -15.01 -12.85
CA GLY A 28 -3.74 -14.60 -12.34
C GLY A 28 -3.70 -13.94 -10.96
N VAL A 29 -2.81 -14.38 -10.04
CA VAL A 29 -2.62 -13.71 -8.73
C VAL A 29 -2.08 -12.30 -8.94
N LYS A 30 -1.06 -12.14 -9.78
CA LYS A 30 -0.51 -10.83 -10.16
C LYS A 30 -1.57 -9.92 -10.77
N LYS A 31 -2.29 -10.43 -11.77
CA LYS A 31 -3.38 -9.69 -12.45
C LYS A 31 -4.50 -9.31 -11.47
N PHE A 32 -4.81 -10.18 -10.51
CA PHE A 32 -5.82 -9.94 -9.50
C PHE A 32 -5.42 -8.82 -8.53
N ILE A 33 -4.19 -8.83 -8.01
CA ILE A 33 -3.72 -7.80 -7.07
C ILE A 33 -3.64 -6.44 -7.78
N VAL A 34 -3.17 -6.39 -9.03
CA VAL A 34 -3.19 -5.16 -9.85
C VAL A 34 -4.63 -4.66 -10.04
N GLY A 35 -5.57 -5.56 -10.36
CA GLY A 35 -6.99 -5.21 -10.45
C GLY A 35 -7.53 -4.62 -9.15
N LYS A 36 -7.25 -5.29 -8.01
CA LYS A 36 -7.64 -4.82 -6.67
C LYS A 36 -7.08 -3.44 -6.36
N PHE A 37 -5.84 -3.14 -6.74
CA PHE A 37 -5.23 -1.83 -6.54
C PHE A 37 -5.90 -0.73 -7.39
N LEU A 38 -6.10 -1.00 -8.68
CA LEU A 38 -6.72 -0.06 -9.61
C LEU A 38 -8.18 0.23 -9.25
N ASP A 39 -8.94 -0.81 -8.89
CA ASP A 39 -10.36 -0.71 -8.58
C ASP A 39 -10.65 -0.14 -7.19
N TYR A 40 -9.64 -0.06 -6.30
CA TYR A 40 -9.82 0.50 -4.97
C TYR A 40 -10.29 1.96 -5.03
N LYS A 41 -11.37 2.28 -4.32
CA LYS A 41 -11.92 3.63 -4.18
C LYS A 41 -12.25 3.88 -2.72
N MET A 42 -11.82 5.03 -2.19
CA MET A 42 -12.14 5.36 -0.81
C MET A 42 -13.63 5.68 -0.66
N VAL A 43 -14.20 5.17 0.42
CA VAL A 43 -15.57 5.40 0.85
C VAL A 43 -15.54 6.45 1.96
N GLY A 44 -16.35 7.50 1.84
CA GLY A 44 -16.38 8.60 2.80
C GLY A 44 -16.88 8.23 4.21
N ALA A 45 -17.51 7.06 4.36
CA ALA A 45 -17.98 6.55 5.65
C ALA A 45 -16.88 5.92 6.53
N LYS A 46 -15.71 5.62 5.96
CA LYS A 46 -14.55 5.08 6.67
C LYS A 46 -13.49 6.18 6.85
N SER A 47 -12.68 6.06 7.90
CA SER A 47 -11.46 6.89 8.06
C SER A 47 -10.56 6.76 6.83
N VAL A 48 -9.98 7.89 6.40
CA VAL A 48 -8.99 7.91 5.32
C VAL A 48 -7.73 7.20 5.74
N MET A 49 -7.30 7.32 7.01
CA MET A 49 -6.12 6.61 7.50
C MET A 49 -6.28 5.09 7.44
N SER A 50 -7.42 4.56 7.86
CA SER A 50 -7.70 3.12 7.76
C SER A 50 -7.66 2.64 6.31
N GLN A 51 -8.21 3.42 5.38
CA GLN A 51 -8.21 3.08 3.96
C GLN A 51 -6.83 3.21 3.31
N VAL A 52 -5.99 4.13 3.78
CA VAL A 52 -4.59 4.23 3.35
C VAL A 52 -3.79 3.01 3.81
N GLN A 53 -4.04 2.49 5.02
CA GLN A 53 -3.45 1.23 5.46
C GLN A 53 -3.90 0.04 4.59
N GLU A 54 -5.19 -0.02 4.22
CA GLU A 54 -5.70 -1.03 3.28
C GLU A 54 -4.97 -0.95 1.92
N ILE A 55 -4.73 0.26 1.39
CA ILE A 55 -3.96 0.46 0.15
C ILE A 55 -2.49 0.06 0.34
N GLN A 56 -1.85 0.38 1.47
CA GLN A 56 -0.47 -0.02 1.74
C GLN A 56 -0.29 -1.53 1.77
N ILE A 57 -1.28 -2.27 2.29
CA ILE A 57 -1.28 -3.74 2.24
C ILE A 57 -1.31 -4.22 0.77
N ILE A 58 -2.15 -3.62 -0.07
CA ILE A 58 -2.20 -3.98 -1.50
C ILE A 58 -0.88 -3.66 -2.21
N ILE A 59 -0.26 -2.51 -1.91
CA ILE A 59 1.05 -2.14 -2.45
C ILE A 59 2.11 -3.15 -1.99
N HIS A 60 2.08 -3.57 -0.73
CA HIS A 60 2.98 -4.59 -0.22
C HIS A 60 2.80 -5.92 -0.97
N ASP A 61 1.57 -6.35 -1.22
CA ASP A 61 1.25 -7.54 -2.01
C ASP A 61 1.74 -7.41 -3.47
N LEU A 62 1.78 -6.20 -4.05
CA LEU A 62 2.36 -5.98 -5.39
C LEU A 62 3.89 -6.09 -5.38
N LEU A 63 4.54 -5.56 -4.34
CA LEU A 63 5.99 -5.64 -4.19
C LEU A 63 6.47 -7.08 -3.94
N THR A 64 5.69 -7.89 -3.21
CA THR A 64 6.02 -9.31 -2.98
C THR A 64 5.92 -10.15 -4.26
N GLU A 65 5.06 -9.77 -5.20
CA GLU A 65 4.93 -10.36 -6.54
C GLU A 65 5.95 -9.81 -7.56
N VAL A 66 7.02 -9.14 -7.08
CA VAL A 66 8.13 -8.61 -7.88
C VAL A 66 7.69 -7.49 -8.84
N MET A 67 6.63 -6.74 -8.51
CA MET A 67 6.31 -5.50 -9.24
C MET A 67 6.94 -4.30 -8.56
N GLU A 68 7.81 -3.59 -9.27
CA GLU A 68 8.34 -2.31 -8.79
C GLU A 68 7.33 -1.19 -9.06
N ILE A 69 6.91 -0.48 -8.00
CA ILE A 69 6.01 0.67 -8.10
C ILE A 69 6.73 1.90 -7.58
N ASN A 70 6.89 2.90 -8.45
CA ASN A 70 7.49 4.18 -8.08
C ASN A 70 6.71 4.86 -6.92
N GLU A 71 7.42 5.29 -5.88
CA GLU A 71 6.84 5.99 -4.72
C GLU A 71 5.99 7.21 -5.12
N GLN A 72 6.43 7.98 -6.13
CA GLN A 72 5.66 9.14 -6.61
C GLN A 72 4.30 8.74 -7.20
N PHE A 73 4.26 7.59 -7.87
CA PHE A 73 3.01 7.04 -8.40
C PHE A 73 2.09 6.58 -7.27
N GLN A 74 2.63 5.90 -6.25
CA GLN A 74 1.85 5.50 -5.06
C GLN A 74 1.21 6.71 -4.37
N VAL A 75 1.99 7.78 -4.16
CA VAL A 75 1.52 9.04 -3.56
C VAL A 75 0.42 9.67 -4.40
N ALA A 76 0.63 9.80 -5.72
CA ALA A 76 -0.35 10.37 -6.63
C ALA A 76 -1.66 9.56 -6.61
N GLU A 77 -1.56 8.23 -6.66
CA GLU A 77 -2.71 7.33 -6.66
C GLU A 77 -3.52 7.45 -5.36
N ILE A 78 -2.86 7.46 -4.19
CA ILE A 78 -3.53 7.64 -2.90
C ILE A 78 -4.29 8.98 -2.86
N ILE A 79 -3.65 10.07 -3.30
CA ILE A 79 -4.27 11.41 -3.35
C ILE A 79 -5.46 11.43 -4.32
N GLU A 80 -5.35 10.74 -5.46
CA GLU A 80 -6.43 10.68 -6.43
C GLU A 80 -7.66 9.93 -5.90
N LYS A 81 -7.44 8.87 -5.12
CA LYS A 81 -8.48 8.04 -4.50
C LYS A 81 -9.20 8.69 -3.31
N PHE A 82 -8.80 9.88 -2.85
CA PHE A 82 -9.44 10.56 -1.72
C PHE A 82 -10.95 10.78 -1.91
N PRO A 83 -11.75 10.62 -0.84
CA PRO A 83 -13.19 10.85 -0.91
C PRO A 83 -13.51 12.33 -1.16
N PRO A 84 -14.70 12.66 -1.69
CA PRO A 84 -15.07 14.04 -2.03
C PRO A 84 -14.96 15.05 -0.89
N MET A 85 -15.13 14.61 0.36
CA MET A 85 -15.01 15.44 1.56
C MET A 85 -13.57 15.94 1.83
N TRP A 86 -12.57 15.34 1.19
CA TRP A 86 -11.16 15.70 1.30
C TRP A 86 -10.67 16.54 0.11
N ARG A 87 -11.58 17.11 -0.69
CA ARG A 87 -11.25 17.87 -1.90
C ARG A 87 -10.30 19.04 -1.65
N ASP A 88 -10.52 19.81 -0.58
CA ASP A 88 -9.69 21.00 -0.31
C ASP A 88 -8.28 20.59 0.11
N PHE A 89 -8.15 19.55 0.94
CA PHE A 89 -6.86 18.97 1.29
C PHE A 89 -6.16 18.36 0.08
N LYS A 90 -6.89 17.63 -0.79
CA LYS A 90 -6.38 17.12 -2.07
C LYS A 90 -5.81 18.26 -2.93
N ASN A 91 -6.52 19.38 -3.04
CA ASN A 91 -6.05 20.55 -3.78
C ASN A 91 -4.79 21.16 -3.14
N TYR A 92 -4.76 21.29 -1.81
CA TYR A 92 -3.59 21.74 -1.07
C TYR A 92 -2.34 20.89 -1.37
N LEU A 93 -2.48 19.56 -1.40
CA LEU A 93 -1.37 18.66 -1.74
C LEU A 93 -0.90 18.83 -3.20
N LYS A 94 -1.82 19.08 -4.14
CA LYS A 94 -1.49 19.29 -5.57
C LYS A 94 -0.69 20.56 -5.84
N TYR A 95 -0.96 21.64 -5.12
CA TYR A 95 -0.25 22.92 -5.30
C TYR A 95 1.15 22.94 -4.68
N LYS A 96 1.53 21.89 -3.96
CA LYS A 96 2.83 21.82 -3.29
C LYS A 96 3.94 21.54 -4.31
N ARG A 97 4.90 22.48 -4.43
CA ARG A 97 6.00 22.41 -5.42
C ARG A 97 7.04 21.30 -5.17
N LYS A 98 7.13 20.76 -3.96
CA LYS A 98 8.11 19.73 -3.59
C LYS A 98 7.49 18.34 -3.75
N ALA A 99 8.21 17.43 -4.40
CA ALA A 99 7.85 16.02 -4.47
C ALA A 99 7.57 15.49 -3.05
N LEU A 100 6.36 14.97 -2.85
CA LEU A 100 5.88 14.47 -1.57
C LEU A 100 6.28 13.00 -1.45
N LYS A 101 6.94 12.64 -0.34
CA LYS A 101 7.23 11.24 0.01
C LYS A 101 6.00 10.58 0.64
N LEU A 102 5.92 9.26 0.58
CA LEU A 102 4.81 8.51 1.14
C LEU A 102 4.68 8.71 2.66
N GLU A 103 5.80 8.66 3.39
CA GLU A 103 5.82 8.93 4.83
C GLU A 103 5.30 10.34 5.16
N GLU A 104 5.70 11.34 4.38
CA GLU A 104 5.24 12.72 4.59
C GLU A 104 3.74 12.86 4.32
N LEU A 105 3.22 12.15 3.31
CA LEU A 105 1.77 12.10 3.05
C LEU A 105 1.02 11.50 4.25
N ILE A 106 1.50 10.37 4.80
CA ILE A 106 0.86 9.67 5.92
C ILE A 106 0.81 10.56 7.17
N VAL A 107 1.91 11.23 7.51
CA VAL A 107 1.94 12.16 8.67
C VAL A 107 0.92 13.29 8.49
N ARG A 108 0.85 13.88 7.28
CA ARG A 108 -0.10 14.96 7.00
C ARG A 108 -1.55 14.50 7.04
N LEU A 109 -1.82 13.29 6.54
CA LEU A 109 -3.14 12.67 6.60
C LEU A 109 -3.61 12.46 8.03
N HIS A 110 -2.71 12.02 8.92
CA HIS A 110 -3.04 11.82 10.33
C HIS A 110 -3.45 13.14 11.01
N ILE A 111 -2.65 14.19 10.82
CA ILE A 111 -2.92 15.53 11.37
C ILE A 111 -4.25 16.10 10.85
N GLU A 112 -4.50 15.96 9.54
CA GLU A 112 -5.72 16.46 8.90
C GLU A 112 -6.97 15.66 9.30
N GLU A 113 -6.84 14.35 9.52
CA GLU A 113 -7.96 13.55 10.00
C GLU A 113 -8.29 13.92 11.45
N ASP A 114 -7.28 14.06 12.30
CA ASP A 114 -7.45 14.50 13.67
C ASP A 114 -8.13 15.87 13.74
N SER A 115 -7.65 16.87 12.98
CA SER A 115 -8.24 18.22 12.97
C SER A 115 -9.73 18.21 12.62
N ARG A 116 -10.13 17.42 11.62
CA ARG A 116 -11.54 17.25 11.22
C ARG A 116 -12.38 16.59 12.31
N THR A 117 -11.82 15.64 13.06
CA THR A 117 -12.55 15.03 14.18
C THR A 117 -12.76 16.01 15.33
N PHE A 118 -11.79 16.89 15.61
CA PHE A 118 -11.93 17.94 16.61
C PHE A 118 -12.99 18.97 16.23
N ASP A 119 -13.00 19.43 14.97
CA ASP A 119 -14.02 20.36 14.49
C ASP A 119 -15.43 19.77 14.58
N SER A 120 -15.60 18.46 14.30
CA SER A 120 -16.91 17.80 14.41
C SER A 120 -17.44 17.69 15.85
N LYS A 121 -16.55 17.74 16.86
CA LYS A 121 -16.90 17.64 18.29
C LYS A 121 -17.16 19.02 18.93
N ALA A 122 -16.79 20.10 18.23
CA ALA A 122 -16.95 21.47 18.71
C ALA A 122 -18.34 22.06 18.40
N TYR A 123 -19.21 21.33 17.69
CA TYR A 123 -20.58 21.71 17.34
C TYR A 123 -21.61 20.76 17.93
#